data_AF-A0A345PN13-F1
#
_entry.id   AF-A0A345PN13-F1
#
_cell.length_a   1.000
_cell.length_b   1.000
_cell.length_c   1.000
_cell.angle_alpha   90.00
_cell.angle_beta   90.00
_cell.angle_gamma   90.00
#
_symmetry.space_group_name_H-M   'P 1'
#
loop_
_entity.id
_entity.type
_entity.pdbx_description
1 polymer ?
#
loop_
_entity_poly.entity_id
_entity_poly.type
_entity_poly.pdbx_seq_one_letter_code
_entity_poly.pdbx_strand_id
1 'polypeptide(L)'
;MVKKHNLEDLKRFSYNPFLNYKSEKIFDESFINDLSNTARHLIKYLIYKQAFTEEKFLFRVNEFNRFMRYINIAHPSDGLAELCTKALLAKIKDGDVYWVNKALFNTGVFEPKHMVCVRTDEDSLIWYP
;
A
#
# COMPACT_ATOMS: atom_id res chain seq x y z
N MET A 1 -8.38 -16.18 13.03
CA MET A 1 -8.19 -16.66 11.63
C MET A 1 -8.18 -15.45 10.71
N VAL A 2 -7.05 -15.12 10.09
CA VAL A 2 -6.98 -14.06 9.07
C VAL A 2 -7.72 -14.58 7.84
N LYS A 3 -8.79 -13.90 7.42
CA LYS A 3 -9.47 -14.22 6.15
C LYS A 3 -8.44 -14.06 5.03
N LYS A 4 -8.13 -15.13 4.30
CA LYS A 4 -7.33 -15.01 3.07
C LYS A 4 -8.14 -14.18 2.07
N HIS A 5 -7.60 -13.04 1.67
CA HIS A 5 -8.16 -12.22 0.62
C HIS A 5 -7.57 -12.69 -0.71
N ASN A 6 -8.39 -13.28 -1.58
CA ASN A 6 -7.92 -13.66 -2.91
C ASN A 6 -8.03 -12.46 -3.86
N LEU A 7 -6.98 -12.22 -4.65
CA LEU A 7 -6.89 -11.08 -5.57
C LEU A 7 -7.89 -11.19 -6.74
N GLU A 8 -8.31 -12.41 -7.05
CA GLU A 8 -9.26 -12.73 -8.13
C GLU A 8 -10.70 -12.35 -7.75
N ASP A 9 -11.04 -12.42 -6.46
CA ASP A 9 -12.37 -12.10 -5.92
C ASP A 9 -12.60 -10.58 -5.76
N LEU A 10 -11.57 -9.77 -6.00
CA LEU A 10 -11.66 -8.33 -5.87
C LEU A 10 -12.49 -7.73 -6.99
N LYS A 11 -13.39 -6.82 -6.62
CA LYS A 11 -14.07 -5.94 -7.57
C LYS A 11 -13.02 -5.16 -8.36
N ARG A 12 -13.10 -5.24 -9.69
CA ARG A 12 -12.26 -4.48 -10.60
C ARG A 12 -12.99 -3.23 -11.08
N PHE A 13 -12.26 -2.13 -11.22
CA PHE A 13 -12.83 -0.83 -11.52
C PHE A 13 -12.30 -0.29 -12.84
N SER A 14 -13.21 0.13 -13.72
CA SER A 14 -12.89 0.83 -14.97
C SER A 14 -12.58 2.31 -14.75
N TYR A 15 -13.16 2.91 -13.72
CA TYR A 15 -12.98 4.31 -13.32
C TYR A 15 -12.45 4.37 -11.90
N ASN A 16 -11.78 5.47 -11.54
CA ASN A 16 -11.25 5.65 -10.19
C ASN A 16 -12.39 5.70 -9.16
N PRO A 17 -12.54 4.68 -8.28
CA PRO A 17 -13.62 4.67 -7.29
C PRO A 17 -13.37 5.64 -6.14
N PHE A 18 -12.20 6.28 -6.09
CA PHE A 18 -11.81 7.23 -5.06
C PHE A 18 -12.05 8.70 -5.45
N LEU A 19 -12.55 8.96 -6.67
CA LEU A 19 -13.03 10.29 -7.06
C LEU A 19 -14.15 10.71 -6.10
N ASN A 20 -13.90 11.72 -5.27
CA ASN A 20 -14.79 12.20 -4.20
C ASN A 20 -14.99 11.23 -3.03
N TYR A 21 -14.02 10.34 -2.78
CA TYR A 21 -14.05 9.48 -1.60
C TYR A 21 -14.09 10.31 -0.32
N LYS A 22 -15.12 10.09 0.49
CA LYS A 22 -15.22 10.61 1.85
C LYS A 22 -15.13 9.42 2.80
N SER A 23 -13.99 9.28 3.44
CA SER A 23 -13.77 8.25 4.45
C SER A 23 -14.20 8.74 5.81
N GLU A 24 -14.95 7.93 6.54
CA GLU A 24 -15.01 8.04 8.00
C GLU A 24 -13.83 7.30 8.67
N LYS A 25 -13.11 6.46 7.91
CA LYS A 25 -11.94 5.72 8.40
C LYS A 25 -10.73 6.64 8.44
N ILE A 26 -10.07 6.65 9.59
CA ILE A 26 -8.78 7.33 9.81
C ILE A 26 -7.67 6.33 9.54
N PHE A 27 -6.66 6.75 8.78
CA PHE A 27 -5.45 5.97 8.54
C PHE A 27 -4.40 6.32 9.58
N ASP A 28 -4.59 5.81 10.79
CA ASP A 28 -3.71 6.02 11.95
C ASP A 28 -2.80 4.81 12.21
N GLU A 29 -2.01 4.89 13.28
CA GLU A 29 -1.10 3.83 13.67
C GLU A 29 -1.84 2.53 14.03
N SER A 30 -3.00 2.63 14.68
CA SER A 30 -3.85 1.47 14.99
C SER A 30 -4.28 0.77 13.71
N PHE A 31 -4.69 1.51 12.68
CA PHE A 31 -5.02 0.95 11.39
C PHE A 31 -3.83 0.19 10.79
N ILE A 32 -2.63 0.77 10.83
CA ILE A 32 -1.42 0.12 10.31
C ILE A 32 -1.11 -1.17 11.07
N ASN A 33 -1.24 -1.15 12.40
CA ASN A 33 -0.95 -2.29 13.27
C ASN A 33 -1.92 -3.46 13.05
N ASP A 34 -3.16 -3.17 12.62
CA ASP A 34 -4.17 -4.17 12.28
C ASP A 34 -3.91 -4.89 10.94
N LEU A 35 -2.99 -4.38 10.11
CA LEU A 35 -2.69 -4.97 8.81
C LEU A 35 -1.74 -6.17 8.92
N SER A 36 -1.89 -7.13 8.00
CA SER A 36 -0.90 -8.20 7.88
C SER A 36 0.50 -7.67 7.60
N ASN A 37 1.53 -8.45 7.96
CA ASN A 37 2.92 -8.11 7.64
C ASN A 37 3.12 -7.81 6.15
N THR A 38 2.48 -8.58 5.27
CA THR A 38 2.57 -8.38 3.82
C THR A 38 1.95 -7.04 3.40
N ALA A 39 0.76 -6.69 3.92
CA ALA A 39 0.12 -5.41 3.64
C ALA A 39 0.92 -4.22 4.19
N ARG A 40 1.51 -4.35 5.39
CA ARG A 40 2.42 -3.32 5.94
C ARG A 40 3.67 -3.13 5.07
N HIS A 41 4.27 -4.19 4.56
CA HIS A 41 5.39 -4.08 3.61
C HIS A 41 5.00 -3.44 2.28
N LEU A 42 3.80 -3.73 1.78
CA LEU A 42 3.28 -3.07 0.59
C LEU A 42 3.03 -1.58 0.82
N ILE A 43 2.53 -1.19 1.99
CA ILE A 43 2.42 0.25 2.34
C ILE A 43 3.78 0.92 2.33
N LYS A 44 4.80 0.29 2.94
CA LYS A 44 6.18 0.80 2.88
C LYS A 44 6.68 0.95 1.44
N TYR A 45 6.36 0.01 0.57
CA TYR A 45 6.71 0.08 -0.83
C TYR A 45 5.95 1.18 -1.58
N LEU A 46 4.65 1.34 -1.35
CA LEU A 46 3.83 2.42 -1.91
C LEU A 46 4.38 3.81 -1.52
N ILE A 47 4.78 3.94 -0.26
CA ILE A 47 5.44 5.13 0.29
C ILE A 47 6.77 5.41 -0.41
N TYR A 48 7.63 4.40 -0.49
CA TYR A 48 8.92 4.52 -1.17
C TYR A 48 8.77 4.96 -2.62
N LYS A 49 7.75 4.43 -3.31
CA LYS A 49 7.39 4.80 -4.69
C LYS A 49 6.63 6.13 -4.77
N GLN A 50 6.34 6.79 -3.64
CA GLN A 50 5.52 7.99 -3.53
C GLN A 50 4.16 7.86 -4.24
N ALA A 51 3.60 6.65 -4.23
CA ALA A 51 2.39 6.30 -4.98
C ALA A 51 1.16 7.11 -4.53
N PHE A 52 1.17 7.68 -3.32
CA PHE A 52 0.12 8.58 -2.82
C PHE A 52 0.09 9.94 -3.56
N THR A 53 1.19 10.36 -4.18
CA THR A 53 1.22 11.55 -5.05
C THR A 53 0.62 11.25 -6.42
N GLU A 54 0.64 9.98 -6.84
CA GLU A 54 0.15 9.50 -8.13
C GLU A 54 -1.28 8.95 -8.03
N GLU A 55 -2.08 9.08 -9.09
CA GLU A 55 -3.46 8.55 -9.08
C GLU A 55 -3.51 7.02 -9.24
N LYS A 56 -2.51 6.48 -9.94
CA LYS A 56 -2.39 5.07 -10.27
C LYS A 56 -1.04 4.56 -9.80
N PHE A 57 -1.03 3.30 -9.39
CA PHE A 57 0.16 2.58 -8.99
C PHE A 57 0.28 1.29 -9.80
N LEU A 58 1.38 1.14 -10.53
CA LEU A 58 1.73 -0.12 -11.19
C LEU A 58 2.53 -0.98 -10.22
N PHE A 59 1.95 -2.11 -9.80
CA PHE A 59 2.66 -3.07 -8.98
C PHE A 59 3.53 -3.98 -9.85
N ARG A 60 4.80 -4.14 -9.46
CA ARG A 60 5.73 -5.08 -10.09
C ARG A 60 6.35 -5.96 -9.02
N VAL A 61 6.00 -7.24 -9.05
CA VAL A 61 6.47 -8.22 -8.05
C VAL A 61 7.99 -8.28 -7.94
N ASN A 62 8.71 -8.19 -9.07
CA ASN A 62 10.17 -8.21 -9.08
C ASN A 62 10.78 -6.96 -8.42
N GLU A 63 10.18 -5.78 -8.65
CA GLU A 63 10.63 -4.55 -8.00
C GLU A 63 10.33 -4.57 -6.50
N PHE A 64 9.16 -5.08 -6.11
CA PHE A 64 8.79 -5.25 -4.72
C PHE A 64 9.72 -6.23 -3.99
N ASN A 65 9.97 -7.41 -4.56
CA ASN A 65 10.87 -8.39 -3.97
C ASN A 65 12.30 -7.84 -3.85
N ARG A 66 12.77 -7.08 -4.86
CA ARG A 66 14.07 -6.41 -4.80
C ARG A 66 14.11 -5.34 -3.71
N PHE A 67 13.04 -4.56 -3.54
CA PHE A 67 12.93 -3.58 -2.45
C PHE A 67 13.00 -4.26 -1.07
N MET A 68 12.37 -5.42 -0.94
CA MET A 68 12.37 -6.19 0.30
C MET A 68 13.70 -6.90 0.59
N ARG A 69 14.63 -6.96 -0.39
CA ARG A 69 16.02 -7.51 -0.42
C ARG A 69 16.21 -8.93 0.18
N TYR A 70 15.80 -9.14 1.42
CA TYR A 70 16.01 -10.35 2.23
C TYR A 70 14.71 -11.00 2.71
N ILE A 71 13.58 -10.31 2.61
CA ILE A 71 12.27 -10.87 2.97
C ILE A 71 11.63 -11.43 1.71
N ASN A 72 11.70 -12.75 1.53
CA ASN A 72 11.05 -13.41 0.42
C ASN A 72 9.55 -13.57 0.74
N ILE A 73 8.75 -12.61 0.28
CA ILE A 73 7.30 -12.63 0.47
C ILE A 73 6.71 -13.56 -0.58
N ALA A 74 6.28 -14.75 -0.16
CA ALA A 74 5.76 -15.78 -1.07
C ALA A 74 4.47 -15.34 -1.79
N HIS A 75 3.61 -14.57 -1.13
CA HIS A 75 2.28 -14.20 -1.64
C HIS A 75 1.99 -12.70 -1.47
N PRO A 76 2.65 -11.82 -2.26
CA PRO A 76 2.37 -10.38 -2.23
C PRO A 76 0.93 -10.05 -2.65
N SER A 77 0.29 -10.95 -3.40
CA SER A 77 -1.13 -10.87 -3.77
C SER A 77 -2.06 -10.76 -2.56
N ASP A 78 -1.76 -11.44 -1.46
CA ASP A 78 -2.62 -11.46 -0.28
C ASP A 78 -2.65 -10.08 0.38
N GLY A 79 -1.50 -9.43 0.46
CA GLY A 79 -1.40 -8.06 0.96
C GLY A 79 -2.06 -7.06 0.01
N LEU A 80 -1.90 -7.21 -1.31
CA LEU A 80 -2.61 -6.34 -2.27
C LEU A 80 -4.13 -6.49 -2.15
N ALA A 81 -4.61 -7.70 -1.93
CA ALA A 81 -6.02 -7.96 -1.75
C ALA A 81 -6.55 -7.35 -0.44
N GLU A 82 -5.79 -7.47 0.65
CA GLU A 82 -6.10 -6.79 1.91
C GLU A 82 -6.14 -5.27 1.76
N LEU A 83 -5.15 -4.66 1.09
CA LEU A 83 -5.17 -3.22 0.83
C LEU A 83 -6.37 -2.80 -0.02
N CYS A 84 -6.84 -3.67 -0.93
CA CYS A 84 -8.06 -3.43 -1.69
C CYS A 84 -9.32 -3.53 -0.83
N THR A 85 -9.45 -4.53 0.04
CA THR A 85 -10.62 -4.66 0.94
C THR A 85 -10.68 -3.55 1.97
N LYS A 86 -9.52 -3.00 2.34
CA LYS A 86 -9.39 -1.84 3.23
C LYS A 86 -9.54 -0.50 2.52
N ALA A 87 -9.80 -0.49 1.21
CA ALA A 87 -9.99 0.70 0.37
C ALA A 87 -8.77 1.64 0.30
N LEU A 88 -7.55 1.12 0.52
CA LEU A 88 -6.31 1.84 0.24
C LEU A 88 -5.94 1.79 -1.24
N LEU A 89 -6.23 0.65 -1.87
CA LEU A 89 -6.07 0.42 -3.30
C LEU A 89 -7.40 -0.01 -3.92
N ALA A 90 -7.52 0.13 -5.24
CA ALA A 90 -8.57 -0.54 -5.99
C ALA A 90 -8.00 -1.09 -7.29
N LYS A 91 -8.22 -2.38 -7.54
CA LYS A 91 -7.69 -3.05 -8.72
C LYS A 91 -8.34 -2.51 -10.00
N ILE A 92 -7.52 -2.13 -10.96
CA ILE A 92 -7.99 -1.77 -12.31
C ILE A 92 -8.40 -3.05 -13.05
N LYS A 93 -9.34 -2.93 -13.98
CA LYS A 93 -9.84 -4.05 -14.80
C LYS A 93 -8.71 -4.81 -15.51
N ASP A 94 -7.71 -4.07 -16.00
CA ASP A 94 -6.68 -4.57 -16.88
C ASP A 94 -5.28 -4.33 -16.28
N GLY A 95 -4.55 -5.41 -16.05
CA GLY A 95 -3.16 -5.40 -15.58
C GLY A 95 -2.98 -5.31 -14.05
N ASP A 96 -1.72 -5.19 -13.64
CA ASP A 96 -1.29 -5.03 -12.24
C ASP A 96 -1.28 -3.56 -11.80
N VAL A 97 -2.25 -2.79 -12.30
CA VAL A 97 -2.43 -1.37 -11.98
C VAL A 97 -3.55 -1.21 -10.96
N TYR A 98 -3.33 -0.29 -10.02
CA TYR A 98 -4.24 -0.01 -8.93
C TYR A 98 -4.52 1.49 -8.86
N TRP A 99 -5.77 1.87 -8.63
CA TRP A 99 -6.09 3.21 -8.16
C TRP A 99 -5.63 3.35 -6.71
N VAL A 100 -5.06 4.51 -6.36
CA VAL A 100 -4.59 4.81 -5.01
C VAL A 100 -5.56 5.75 -4.32
N ASN A 101 -5.98 5.40 -3.10
CA ASN A 101 -6.86 6.26 -2.31
C ASN A 101 -6.05 7.37 -1.61
N LYS A 102 -5.71 8.42 -2.34
CA LYS A 102 -4.92 9.56 -1.82
C LYS A 102 -5.52 10.20 -0.58
N ALA A 103 -6.85 10.29 -0.53
CA ALA A 103 -7.55 10.91 0.59
C ALA A 103 -7.21 10.19 1.91
N LEU A 104 -7.17 8.86 1.89
CA LEU A 104 -6.86 8.06 3.08
C LEU A 104 -5.38 8.22 3.49
N PHE A 105 -4.45 8.24 2.53
CA PHE A 105 -3.03 8.49 2.81
C PHE A 105 -2.75 9.89 3.37
N ASN A 106 -3.60 10.88 3.08
CA ASN A 106 -3.47 12.26 3.56
C ASN A 106 -4.04 12.48 4.98
N THR A 107 -4.69 11.48 5.61
CA THR A 107 -5.45 11.64 6.85
C THR A 107 -4.70 11.28 8.15
N GLY A 108 -3.40 10.96 8.09
CA GLY A 108 -2.68 10.48 9.28
C GLY A 108 -1.18 10.28 9.07
N VAL A 109 -0.62 9.27 9.77
CA VAL A 109 0.80 8.89 10.06
C VAL A 109 1.89 9.32 9.06
N PHE A 110 1.53 9.54 7.79
CA PHE A 110 2.41 9.91 6.69
C PHE A 110 2.49 11.42 6.46
N GLU A 111 2.13 12.26 7.44
CA GLU A 111 2.42 13.69 7.36
C GLU A 111 3.91 13.89 7.00
N PRO A 112 4.23 14.71 5.97
CA PRO A 112 5.59 14.81 5.41
C PRO A 112 6.69 15.25 6.37
N LYS A 113 6.39 15.56 7.64
CA LYS A 113 7.38 15.88 8.68
C LYS A 113 8.41 14.74 8.88
N HIS A 114 8.06 13.50 8.53
CA HIS A 114 8.95 12.33 8.63
C HIS A 114 9.47 11.79 7.29
N MET A 115 9.19 12.44 6.16
CA MET A 115 9.56 11.96 4.82
C MET A 115 10.73 12.73 4.20
N VAL A 116 11.77 13.05 4.98
CA VAL A 116 13.10 13.16 4.37
C VAL A 116 13.59 11.73 4.17
N CYS A 117 13.16 11.09 3.08
CA CYS A 117 13.80 9.88 2.59
C CYS A 117 15.17 10.33 2.04
N VAL A 118 16.12 10.59 2.94
CA VAL A 118 17.50 10.81 2.55
C VAL A 118 17.93 9.51 1.89
N ARG A 119 18.24 9.57 0.60
CA ARG A 119 19.10 8.57 -0.04
C ARG A 119 20.47 8.68 0.63
N THR A 120 20.62 8.10 1.82
CA THR A 120 21.93 7.76 2.36
C THR A 120 22.15 6.31 2.01
N ASP A 121 23.25 6.05 1.31
CA ASP A 121 23.68 4.74 0.81
C ASP A 121 24.04 3.73 1.92
N GLU A 122 23.35 3.76 3.06
CA GLU A 122 23.59 2.84 4.19
C GLU A 122 22.28 2.21 4.69
N ASP A 123 22.28 0.88 4.58
CA ASP A 123 21.22 -0.10 4.88
C ASP A 123 20.77 -0.12 6.35
N SER A 124 20.14 0.94 6.86
CA SER A 124 19.47 0.88 8.18
C SER A 124 18.18 1.71 8.21
N LEU A 125 17.06 1.10 7.81
CA LEU A 125 15.73 1.64 8.14
C LEU A 125 15.44 1.35 9.62
N ILE A 126 15.97 2.19 10.52
CA ILE A 126 15.59 2.17 11.94
C ILE A 126 14.29 2.97 12.10
N TRP A 127 13.23 2.28 12.54
CA TRP A 127 12.03 2.91 13.08
C TRP A 127 11.99 2.64 14.57
N TYR A 128 11.88 3.69 15.38
CA TYR A 128 11.59 3.56 16.81
C TYR A 128 10.10 3.22 16.98
N PRO A 129 9.78 2.37 17.99
CA PRO A 129 8.42 1.93 18.28
C PRO A 129 7.50 3.08 18.71
#